data_AF-V7FW35-F1
#
_entry.id   AF-V7FW35-F1
#
_cell.length_a   1.000
_cell.length_b   1.000
_cell.length_c   1.000
_cell.angle_alpha   90.00
_cell.angle_beta   90.00
_cell.angle_gamma   90.00
#
_symmetry.space_group_name_H-M   'P 1'
#
loop_
_entity.id
_entity.type
_entity.pdbx_description
1 polymer ?
#
loop_
_entity_poly.entity_id
_entity_poly.type
_entity_poly.pdbx_seq_one_letter_code
_entity_poly.pdbx_strand_id
1 'polypeptide(L)'
;MTGPVEIPLSFEPPVDSDEAEYLIYEDVDGGKHISWPTIRERLFAPDYNYWPDVKQIEASNGERFKTYGTSGFSLGRYHEFIINPGRETLYGWEPALFRVQLGSSVEASFGYATPLMAFLFESAREKHSGPWSELPTVRIIGPTQSGVEAALISAFRAHFQHAGTWPRPAELQSWWEEEEELVEPSEAAPPHLLSADLEPLRFLNSAMVQRDSTAACVYLYRIIEYYAFFANAGQMSTLRHDKSVSDTEFSRKMLDMVFKDERAPIYRLVNTLADRPLLDRGVTLRVIAAPTASSLGEAIYSFRNAIVHGKYGSGFAMHSDPVLEPNELSLRWRPVLLELANRAIDHFGTRS
;
A
#
# COMPACT_ATOMS: atom_id res chain seq x y z
N MET A 1 14.21 -31.50 1.65
CA MET A 1 13.70 -30.66 0.55
C MET A 1 12.30 -30.24 0.95
N THR A 2 12.14 -29.03 1.44
CA THR A 2 10.82 -28.51 1.80
C THR A 2 10.26 -27.76 0.60
N GLY A 3 9.15 -28.26 0.03
CA GLY A 3 8.45 -27.57 -1.05
C GLY A 3 7.97 -26.17 -0.64
N PRO A 4 7.54 -25.36 -1.63
CA PRO A 4 6.95 -24.05 -1.38
C PRO A 4 5.77 -24.17 -0.40
N VAL A 5 5.63 -23.19 0.48
CA VAL A 5 4.47 -23.09 1.38
C VAL A 5 3.30 -22.60 0.54
N GLU A 6 2.27 -23.42 0.39
CA GLU A 6 1.04 -23.02 -0.29
C GLU A 6 -0.10 -22.93 0.72
N ILE A 7 -0.55 -21.71 1.03
CA ILE A 7 -1.68 -21.48 1.91
C ILE A 7 -2.98 -21.56 1.10
N PRO A 8 -3.95 -22.41 1.48
CA PRO A 8 -5.25 -22.48 0.81
C PRO A 8 -5.95 -21.12 0.74
N LEU A 9 -6.59 -20.79 -0.38
CA LEU A 9 -7.33 -19.52 -0.51
C LEU A 9 -8.68 -19.57 0.24
N SER A 10 -9.23 -20.77 0.37
CA SER A 10 -10.37 -21.16 1.21
C SER A 10 -10.03 -22.48 1.92
N PHE A 11 -10.79 -22.81 2.96
CA PHE A 11 -10.56 -24.00 3.78
C PHE A 11 -11.76 -24.94 3.73
N GLU A 12 -11.49 -26.23 3.56
CA GLU A 12 -12.47 -27.32 3.63
C GLU A 12 -11.94 -28.40 4.60
N PRO A 13 -12.62 -28.65 5.74
CA PRO A 13 -13.81 -27.96 6.24
C PRO A 13 -13.56 -26.46 6.57
N PRO A 14 -14.62 -25.63 6.71
CA PRO A 14 -14.49 -24.24 7.13
C PRO A 14 -13.64 -24.09 8.41
N VAL A 15 -12.88 -22.99 8.55
CA VAL A 15 -11.96 -22.79 9.69
C VAL A 15 -12.65 -22.67 11.04
N ASP A 16 -13.95 -22.37 11.03
CA ASP A 16 -14.85 -22.28 12.17
C ASP A 16 -15.64 -23.57 12.43
N SER A 17 -15.38 -24.64 11.67
CA SER A 17 -15.96 -25.96 11.89
C SER A 17 -15.30 -26.67 13.07
N ASP A 18 -16.11 -27.37 13.89
CA ASP A 18 -15.61 -28.26 14.95
C ASP A 18 -14.78 -29.43 14.38
N GLU A 19 -14.93 -29.74 13.09
CA GLU A 19 -14.19 -30.79 12.37
C GLU A 19 -12.82 -30.30 11.84
N ALA A 20 -12.49 -29.02 12.01
CA ALA A 20 -11.29 -28.40 11.44
C ALA A 20 -10.02 -28.74 12.24
N GLU A 21 -9.27 -29.76 11.80
CA GLU A 21 -8.00 -30.17 12.42
C GLU A 21 -6.76 -29.48 11.79
N TYR A 22 -6.80 -28.16 11.60
CA TYR A 22 -5.69 -27.42 10.97
C TYR A 22 -4.56 -27.06 11.94
N LEU A 23 -4.89 -26.85 13.21
CA LEU A 23 -3.94 -26.44 14.24
C LEU A 23 -3.60 -27.64 15.13
N ILE A 24 -2.30 -27.82 15.39
CA ILE A 24 -1.81 -28.84 16.31
C ILE A 24 -1.51 -28.16 17.65
N TYR A 25 -2.10 -28.69 18.71
CA TYR A 25 -1.95 -28.22 20.09
C TYR A 25 -1.07 -29.19 20.88
N GLU A 26 -0.02 -28.67 21.52
CA GLU A 26 0.88 -29.41 22.40
C GLU A 26 0.86 -28.77 23.80
N ASP A 27 0.30 -29.46 24.78
CA ASP A 27 0.24 -28.99 26.17
C ASP A 27 1.65 -28.88 26.78
N VAL A 28 1.93 -27.77 27.44
CA VAL A 28 3.18 -27.51 28.15
C VAL A 28 2.89 -26.82 29.49
N ASP A 29 3.93 -26.64 30.32
CA ASP A 29 3.74 -25.93 31.59
C ASP A 29 3.29 -24.48 31.37
N GLY A 30 2.16 -24.10 31.98
CA GLY A 30 1.57 -22.76 31.90
C GLY A 30 0.88 -22.40 30.58
N GLY A 31 0.65 -23.35 29.67
CA GLY A 31 -0.07 -23.09 28.43
C GLY A 31 0.03 -24.18 27.38
N LYS A 32 -0.09 -23.78 26.11
CA LYS A 32 -0.02 -24.67 24.96
C LYS A 32 0.85 -24.08 23.88
N HIS A 33 1.54 -24.95 23.16
CA HIS A 33 2.11 -24.60 21.89
C HIS A 33 1.15 -24.92 20.76
N ILE A 34 0.92 -23.93 19.91
CA ILE A 34 0.01 -24.01 18.79
C ILE A 34 0.85 -23.90 17.53
N SER A 35 0.73 -24.89 16.66
CA SER A 35 1.46 -24.93 15.41
C SER A 35 0.52 -25.13 14.24
N TRP A 36 0.82 -24.43 13.14
CA TRP A 36 0.12 -24.62 11.89
C TRP A 36 1.11 -25.20 10.86
N PRO A 37 1.01 -26.51 10.53
CA PRO A 37 1.99 -27.19 9.69
C PRO A 37 2.22 -26.54 8.33
N THR A 38 1.18 -25.91 7.76
CA THR A 38 1.24 -25.25 6.45
C THR A 38 2.31 -24.16 6.43
N ILE A 39 2.30 -23.24 7.40
CA ILE A 39 3.25 -22.14 7.46
C ILE A 39 4.53 -22.49 8.23
N ARG A 40 4.55 -23.65 8.91
CA ARG A 40 5.67 -24.15 9.73
C ARG A 40 6.07 -23.20 10.86
N GLU A 41 5.11 -22.42 11.34
CA GLU A 41 5.26 -21.55 12.49
C GLU A 41 4.60 -22.16 13.72
N ARG A 42 5.09 -21.74 14.89
CA ARG A 42 4.61 -22.18 16.20
C ARG A 42 4.56 -20.97 17.13
N LEU A 43 3.48 -20.85 17.88
CA LEU A 43 3.30 -19.83 18.93
C LEU A 43 3.04 -20.51 20.27
N PHE A 44 3.37 -19.84 21.36
CA PHE A 44 2.96 -20.23 22.71
C PHE A 44 1.73 -19.43 23.12
N ALA A 45 0.67 -20.11 23.54
CA ALA A 45 -0.52 -19.51 24.12
C ALA A 45 -0.56 -19.84 25.61
N PRO A 46 -0.43 -18.86 26.52
CA PRO A 46 -0.63 -19.07 27.94
C PRO A 46 -2.01 -19.65 28.24
N ASP A 47 -2.19 -20.29 29.39
CA ASP A 47 -3.49 -20.82 29.80
C ASP A 47 -4.60 -19.75 29.74
N TYR A 48 -5.75 -20.13 29.16
CA TYR A 48 -6.93 -19.28 29.04
C TYR A 48 -8.22 -20.08 29.29
N ASN A 49 -9.28 -19.40 29.75
CA ASN A 49 -10.54 -20.06 30.11
C ASN A 49 -11.43 -20.38 28.90
N TYR A 50 -11.61 -19.40 28.02
CA TYR A 50 -12.53 -19.50 26.88
C TYR A 50 -11.82 -19.18 25.57
N TRP A 51 -11.15 -18.03 25.52
CA TRP A 51 -10.46 -17.53 24.35
C TRP A 51 -9.05 -17.08 24.69
N PRO A 52 -8.09 -17.20 23.76
CA PRO A 52 -6.74 -16.71 23.98
C PRO A 52 -6.72 -15.19 24.23
N ASP A 53 -5.94 -14.76 25.21
CA ASP A 53 -5.60 -13.35 25.38
C ASP A 53 -4.42 -13.02 24.46
N VAL A 54 -4.74 -12.39 23.33
CA VAL A 54 -3.78 -12.00 22.29
C VAL A 54 -2.63 -11.15 22.83
N LYS A 55 -2.89 -10.28 23.82
CA LYS A 55 -1.83 -9.44 24.43
C LYS A 55 -0.87 -10.28 25.26
N GLN A 56 -1.37 -11.30 25.96
CA GLN A 56 -0.52 -12.24 26.69
C GLN A 56 0.28 -13.15 25.74
N ILE A 57 -0.31 -13.55 24.62
CA ILE A 57 0.40 -14.27 23.54
C ILE A 57 1.55 -13.41 23.01
N GLU A 58 1.29 -12.13 22.70
CA GLU A 58 2.33 -11.20 22.26
C GLU A 58 3.46 -11.02 23.28
N ALA A 59 3.13 -10.82 24.56
CA ALA A 59 4.13 -10.76 25.62
C ALA A 59 4.97 -12.05 25.73
N SER A 60 4.35 -13.21 25.54
CA SER A 60 5.01 -14.51 25.76
C SER A 60 5.84 -15.00 24.57
N ASN A 61 5.63 -14.45 23.37
CA ASN A 61 6.36 -14.85 22.15
C ASN A 61 7.42 -13.82 21.73
N GLY A 62 7.53 -12.70 22.45
CA GLY A 62 8.52 -11.65 22.18
C GLY A 62 8.42 -11.12 20.75
N GLU A 63 9.57 -10.83 20.13
CA GLU A 63 9.61 -10.28 18.76
C GLU A 63 9.11 -11.25 17.69
N ARG A 64 8.82 -12.52 18.00
CA ARG A 64 8.34 -13.48 17.01
C ARG A 64 6.88 -13.23 16.64
N PHE A 65 6.06 -12.76 17.59
CA PHE A 65 4.64 -12.50 17.38
C PHE A 65 4.33 -11.04 17.67
N LYS A 66 3.55 -10.40 16.80
CA LYS A 66 3.13 -9.01 16.95
C LYS A 66 1.73 -8.82 16.44
N THR A 67 0.93 -8.02 17.14
CA THR A 67 -0.44 -7.70 16.72
C THR A 67 -0.55 -6.29 16.16
N TYR A 68 -1.54 -6.07 15.30
CA TYR A 68 -1.85 -4.79 14.68
C TYR A 68 -3.31 -4.46 14.98
N GLY A 69 -3.58 -4.17 16.26
CA GLY A 69 -4.95 -4.04 16.74
C GLY A 69 -5.70 -5.37 16.62
N THR A 70 -6.94 -5.30 16.14
CA THR A 70 -7.77 -6.46 15.76
C THR A 70 -7.80 -6.70 14.25
N SER A 71 -7.01 -5.94 13.48
CA SER A 71 -6.96 -6.07 12.03
C SER A 71 -6.03 -7.18 11.53
N GLY A 72 -5.08 -7.65 12.35
CA GLY A 72 -4.15 -8.68 11.92
C GLY A 72 -2.96 -8.90 12.83
N PHE A 73 -2.04 -9.75 12.38
CA PHE A 73 -0.87 -10.18 13.14
C PHE A 73 0.34 -10.53 12.27
N SER A 74 1.49 -10.66 12.92
CA SER A 74 2.72 -11.24 12.38
C SER A 74 3.17 -12.39 13.27
N LEU A 75 3.58 -13.50 12.68
CA LEU A 75 4.20 -14.65 13.33
C LEU A 75 5.42 -15.08 12.51
N GLY A 76 6.62 -14.76 12.99
CA GLY A 76 7.85 -15.01 12.25
C GLY A 76 7.87 -14.24 10.92
N ARG A 77 7.85 -14.98 9.80
CA ARG A 77 7.80 -14.43 8.43
C ARG A 77 6.43 -14.55 7.77
N TYR A 78 5.43 -14.95 8.55
CA TYR A 78 4.04 -15.02 8.14
C TYR A 78 3.26 -13.84 8.72
N HIS A 79 2.43 -13.22 7.90
CA HIS A 79 1.60 -12.09 8.28
C HIS A 79 0.21 -12.27 7.70
N GLU A 80 -0.82 -11.88 8.45
CA GLU A 80 -2.19 -11.96 7.99
C GLU A 80 -2.97 -10.74 8.48
N PHE A 81 -3.73 -10.14 7.59
CA PHE A 81 -4.57 -8.98 7.88
C PHE A 81 -5.95 -9.19 7.31
N ILE A 82 -6.98 -8.92 8.12
CA ILE A 82 -8.35 -8.78 7.69
C ILE A 82 -8.41 -7.55 6.78
N ILE A 83 -9.01 -7.73 5.61
CA ILE A 83 -9.17 -6.68 4.64
C ILE A 83 -10.63 -6.43 4.35
N ASN A 84 -10.97 -5.20 4.04
CA ASN A 84 -12.25 -4.83 3.46
C ASN A 84 -11.92 -4.02 2.20
N PRO A 85 -12.64 -4.15 1.07
CA PRO A 85 -12.42 -3.34 -0.13
C PRO A 85 -12.57 -1.84 0.17
N GLY A 86 -13.14 -1.50 1.34
CA GLY A 86 -13.61 -0.17 1.63
C GLY A 86 -14.81 0.12 0.73
N ARG A 87 -15.88 0.62 1.33
CA ARG A 87 -17.08 1.15 0.66
C ARG A 87 -18.12 0.14 0.16
N GLU A 88 -17.89 -1.17 0.25
CA GLU A 88 -18.96 -2.17 0.08
C GLU A 88 -19.49 -2.64 1.43
N THR A 89 -20.81 -2.86 1.53
CA THR A 89 -21.36 -3.68 2.60
C THR A 89 -20.74 -5.06 2.50
N LEU A 90 -20.28 -5.64 3.62
CA LEU A 90 -19.80 -7.02 3.70
C LEU A 90 -20.74 -8.02 3.02
N TYR A 91 -22.03 -7.71 2.96
CA TYR A 91 -23.01 -8.44 2.17
C TYR A 91 -22.80 -8.19 0.66
N GLY A 92 -22.05 -9.09 0.03
CA GLY A 92 -21.93 -9.16 -1.43
C GLY A 92 -20.54 -8.90 -1.98
N TRP A 93 -19.57 -8.47 -1.17
CA TRP A 93 -18.19 -8.44 -1.62
C TRP A 93 -17.62 -9.86 -1.63
N GLU A 94 -17.39 -10.39 -2.83
CA GLU A 94 -16.57 -11.58 -2.99
C GLU A 94 -15.11 -11.15 -3.19
N PRO A 95 -14.20 -11.46 -2.24
CA PRO A 95 -12.80 -11.12 -2.40
C PRO A 95 -12.23 -11.84 -3.62
N ALA A 96 -11.42 -11.14 -4.41
CA ALA A 96 -10.68 -11.79 -5.48
C ALA A 96 -9.70 -12.81 -4.88
N LEU A 97 -9.89 -14.09 -5.20
CA LEU A 97 -9.08 -15.19 -4.69
C LEU A 97 -7.88 -15.42 -5.61
N PHE A 98 -6.70 -14.91 -5.24
CA PHE A 98 -5.50 -15.10 -6.05
C PHE A 98 -4.21 -15.02 -5.22
N ARG A 99 -3.10 -15.40 -5.86
CA ARG A 99 -1.74 -15.27 -5.31
C ARG A 99 -0.91 -14.39 -6.21
N VAL A 100 0.01 -13.64 -5.62
CA VAL A 100 0.93 -12.78 -6.34
C VAL A 100 2.32 -12.88 -5.72
N GLN A 101 3.31 -13.10 -6.58
CA GLN A 101 4.71 -13.04 -6.21
C GLN A 101 5.14 -11.56 -6.19
N LEU A 102 5.46 -11.05 -5.00
CA LEU A 102 6.02 -9.73 -4.82
C LEU A 102 7.55 -9.87 -4.83
N GLY A 103 8.19 -9.51 -5.95
CA GLY A 103 9.64 -9.59 -6.09
C GLY A 103 10.16 -11.03 -5.97
N SER A 104 11.35 -11.24 -5.41
CA SER A 104 11.99 -12.57 -5.42
C SER A 104 11.71 -13.45 -4.20
N SER A 105 11.20 -12.89 -3.10
CA SER A 105 11.15 -13.60 -1.81
C SER A 105 9.88 -13.36 -0.98
N VAL A 106 8.96 -12.53 -1.47
CA VAL A 106 7.70 -12.24 -0.78
C VAL A 106 6.55 -12.73 -1.64
N GLU A 107 5.63 -13.47 -1.03
CA GLU A 107 4.37 -13.87 -1.66
C GLU A 107 3.22 -13.24 -0.89
N ALA A 108 2.21 -12.75 -1.61
CA ALA A 108 0.93 -12.37 -1.02
C ALA A 108 -0.19 -13.22 -1.61
N SER A 109 -1.18 -13.58 -0.80
CA SER A 109 -2.38 -14.30 -1.23
C SER A 109 -3.63 -13.69 -0.62
N PHE A 110 -4.65 -13.50 -1.45
CA PHE A 110 -5.96 -12.95 -1.11
C PHE A 110 -6.97 -14.07 -1.03
N GLY A 111 -7.69 -14.15 0.08
CA GLY A 111 -8.66 -15.22 0.33
C GLY A 111 -9.32 -15.07 1.69
N TYR A 112 -9.67 -16.17 2.33
CA TYR A 112 -10.38 -16.14 3.61
C TYR A 112 -9.46 -16.37 4.81
N ALA A 113 -9.98 -15.95 5.97
CA ALA A 113 -9.28 -15.99 7.24
C ALA A 113 -8.79 -17.40 7.56
N THR A 114 -7.57 -17.45 8.07
CA THR A 114 -6.93 -18.73 8.35
C THR A 114 -7.29 -19.24 9.73
N PRO A 115 -7.03 -20.53 10.03
CA PRO A 115 -7.26 -21.09 11.36
C PRO A 115 -6.53 -20.33 12.47
N LEU A 116 -5.35 -19.75 12.18
CA LEU A 116 -4.64 -18.91 13.15
C LEU A 116 -5.36 -17.59 13.40
N MET A 117 -5.88 -16.93 12.36
CA MET A 117 -6.69 -15.71 12.53
C MET A 117 -7.93 -16.00 13.38
N ALA A 118 -8.66 -17.07 13.04
CA ALA A 118 -9.84 -17.49 13.79
C ALA A 118 -9.51 -17.79 15.26
N PHE A 119 -8.47 -18.58 15.51
CA PHE A 119 -8.02 -18.90 16.86
C PHE A 119 -7.67 -17.64 17.67
N LEU A 120 -6.84 -16.76 17.11
CA LEU A 120 -6.30 -15.60 17.84
C LEU A 120 -7.39 -14.58 18.17
N PHE A 121 -8.30 -14.30 17.22
CA PHE A 121 -9.21 -13.16 17.33
C PHE A 121 -10.66 -13.53 17.64
N GLU A 122 -10.96 -14.78 18.00
CA GLU A 122 -12.31 -15.20 18.36
C GLU A 122 -12.90 -14.38 19.53
N SER A 123 -12.08 -13.95 20.48
CA SER A 123 -12.52 -13.07 21.57
C SER A 123 -12.95 -11.67 21.11
N ALA A 124 -12.42 -11.21 19.98
CA ALA A 124 -12.71 -9.91 19.40
C ALA A 124 -13.87 -9.95 18.39
N ARG A 125 -14.35 -11.15 18.04
CA ARG A 125 -15.43 -11.32 17.07
C ARG A 125 -16.75 -10.83 17.66
N GLU A 126 -17.34 -9.81 17.04
CA GLU A 126 -18.69 -9.39 17.40
C GLU A 126 -19.72 -10.40 16.86
N LYS A 127 -20.89 -10.44 17.50
CA LYS A 127 -22.01 -11.31 17.09
C LYS A 127 -22.40 -11.13 15.61
N HIS A 128 -22.06 -9.99 15.01
CA HIS A 128 -22.45 -9.61 13.65
C HIS A 128 -21.34 -9.75 12.61
N SER A 129 -20.14 -10.21 13.00
CA SER A 129 -19.00 -10.28 12.08
C SER A 129 -19.03 -11.45 11.08
N GLY A 130 -20.08 -12.28 11.09
CA GLY A 130 -20.17 -13.47 10.23
C GLY A 130 -19.22 -14.61 10.65
N PRO A 131 -19.20 -15.70 9.88
CA PRO A 131 -18.26 -16.81 10.07
C PRO A 131 -16.86 -16.45 9.58
N TRP A 132 -15.82 -17.00 10.22
CA TRP A 132 -14.42 -16.76 9.81
C TRP A 132 -14.12 -17.21 8.39
N SER A 133 -14.79 -18.27 7.94
CA SER A 133 -14.68 -18.79 6.58
C SER A 133 -15.16 -17.83 5.51
N GLU A 134 -15.91 -16.78 5.88
CA GLU A 134 -16.34 -15.70 4.97
C GLU A 134 -15.51 -14.42 5.17
N LEU A 135 -14.61 -14.36 6.16
CA LEU A 135 -13.84 -13.15 6.44
C LEU A 135 -12.63 -13.01 5.50
N PRO A 136 -12.58 -11.98 4.66
CA PRO A 136 -11.51 -11.80 3.71
C PRO A 136 -10.22 -11.32 4.38
N THR A 137 -9.11 -11.95 4.01
CA THR A 137 -7.76 -11.63 4.48
C THR A 137 -6.75 -11.55 3.35
N VAL A 138 -5.70 -10.76 3.58
CA VAL A 138 -4.45 -10.83 2.84
C VAL A 138 -3.41 -11.53 3.70
N ARG A 139 -2.72 -12.51 3.11
CA ARG A 139 -1.71 -13.32 3.79
C ARG A 139 -0.39 -13.12 3.08
N ILE A 140 0.64 -12.77 3.84
CA ILE A 140 1.95 -12.39 3.32
C ILE A 140 2.99 -13.32 3.92
N ILE A 141 3.78 -13.97 3.07
CA ILE A 141 4.89 -14.83 3.47
C ILE A 141 6.18 -14.20 2.96
N GLY A 142 7.19 -14.18 3.81
CA GLY A 142 8.56 -13.84 3.41
C GLY A 142 9.15 -12.59 4.05
N PRO A 143 8.46 -11.46 4.26
CA PRO A 143 9.12 -10.31 4.86
C PRO A 143 9.41 -10.54 6.36
N THR A 144 10.29 -9.72 6.93
CA THR A 144 10.38 -9.56 8.38
C THR A 144 9.27 -8.62 8.85
N GLN A 145 9.03 -8.54 10.15
CA GLN A 145 8.07 -7.57 10.70
C GLN A 145 8.35 -6.11 10.30
N SER A 146 9.62 -5.74 10.10
CA SER A 146 9.97 -4.39 9.61
C SER A 146 9.60 -4.15 8.14
N GLY A 147 9.48 -5.21 7.34
CA GLY A 147 9.14 -5.13 5.91
C GLY A 147 7.66 -5.40 5.60
N VAL A 148 6.85 -5.77 6.61
CA VAL A 148 5.46 -6.19 6.39
C VAL A 148 4.60 -5.06 5.83
N GLU A 149 4.79 -3.81 6.27
CA GLU A 149 3.98 -2.68 5.83
C GLU A 149 4.20 -2.40 4.33
N ALA A 150 5.46 -2.44 3.87
CA ALA A 150 5.78 -2.29 2.46
C ALA A 150 5.18 -3.44 1.63
N ALA A 151 5.30 -4.68 2.12
CA ALA A 151 4.72 -5.84 1.46
C ALA A 151 3.19 -5.78 1.38
N LEU A 152 2.53 -5.29 2.43
CA LEU A 152 1.08 -5.13 2.50
C LEU A 152 0.59 -4.11 1.47
N ILE A 153 1.24 -2.94 1.39
CA ILE A 153 0.87 -1.92 0.40
C ILE A 153 1.16 -2.42 -1.02
N SER A 154 2.26 -3.14 -1.25
CA SER A 154 2.54 -3.80 -2.53
C SER A 154 1.47 -4.85 -2.88
N ALA A 155 0.98 -5.62 -1.91
CA ALA A 155 -0.13 -6.56 -2.12
C ALA A 155 -1.41 -5.80 -2.52
N PHE A 156 -1.71 -4.68 -1.88
CA PHE A 156 -2.88 -3.85 -2.23
C PHE A 156 -2.79 -3.28 -3.65
N ARG A 157 -1.58 -2.89 -4.10
CA ARG A 157 -1.35 -2.51 -5.50
C ARG A 157 -1.68 -3.67 -6.45
N ALA A 158 -1.24 -4.88 -6.12
CA ALA A 158 -1.56 -6.08 -6.91
C ALA A 158 -3.06 -6.35 -6.98
N HIS A 159 -3.75 -6.22 -5.83
CA HIS A 159 -5.19 -6.36 -5.78
C HIS A 159 -5.91 -5.32 -6.63
N PHE A 160 -5.50 -4.06 -6.56
CA PHE A 160 -6.08 -3.00 -7.37
C PHE A 160 -5.86 -3.23 -8.88
N GLN A 161 -4.69 -3.72 -9.28
CA GLN A 161 -4.43 -4.07 -10.68
C GLN A 161 -5.24 -5.29 -11.16
N HIS A 162 -5.46 -6.27 -10.27
CA HIS A 162 -6.17 -7.50 -10.60
C HIS A 162 -7.69 -7.33 -10.58
N ALA A 163 -8.23 -6.67 -9.56
CA ALA A 163 -9.66 -6.60 -9.24
C ALA A 163 -10.24 -5.18 -9.31
N GLY A 164 -9.44 -4.15 -9.59
CA GLY A 164 -9.90 -2.75 -9.67
C GLY A 164 -10.23 -2.11 -8.32
N THR A 165 -10.08 -2.83 -7.22
CA THR A 165 -10.45 -2.35 -5.87
C THR A 165 -9.23 -2.28 -4.95
N TRP A 166 -9.14 -1.21 -4.15
CA TRP A 166 -8.03 -1.00 -3.21
C TRP A 166 -8.46 -1.42 -1.80
N PRO A 167 -8.00 -2.58 -1.30
CA PRO A 167 -8.37 -3.05 0.02
C PRO A 167 -7.74 -2.21 1.13
N ARG A 168 -8.30 -2.31 2.32
CA ARG A 168 -7.85 -1.64 3.54
C ARG A 168 -7.83 -2.63 4.70
N PRO A 169 -6.87 -2.52 5.64
CA PRO A 169 -6.94 -3.27 6.88
C PRO A 169 -8.24 -2.90 7.61
N ALA A 170 -8.99 -3.91 8.05
CA ALA A 170 -10.25 -3.72 8.76
C ALA A 170 -10.10 -4.19 10.21
N GLU A 171 -10.44 -3.34 11.16
CA GLU A 171 -10.54 -3.71 12.57
C GLU A 171 -11.87 -4.45 12.79
N LEU A 172 -11.87 -5.58 13.49
CA LEU A 172 -13.09 -6.37 13.76
C LEU A 172 -14.22 -5.57 14.42
N GLN A 173 -13.89 -4.49 15.13
CA GLN A 173 -14.82 -3.68 15.94
C GLN A 173 -15.40 -2.45 15.20
N SER A 174 -14.99 -2.14 13.96
CA SER A 174 -15.27 -0.83 13.33
C SER A 174 -16.17 -0.87 12.09
N TRP A 175 -17.05 -1.86 11.93
CA TRP A 175 -17.68 -2.21 10.64
C TRP A 175 -18.96 -1.42 10.24
N TRP A 176 -19.19 -0.22 10.78
CA TRP A 176 -20.50 0.46 10.67
C TRP A 176 -20.49 1.91 10.10
N GLU A 177 -19.67 2.25 9.08
CA GLU A 177 -19.73 3.59 8.45
C GLU A 177 -19.73 3.61 6.90
N GLU A 178 -20.46 4.61 6.37
CA GLU A 178 -21.17 4.71 5.06
C GLU A 178 -20.35 4.91 3.75
N GLU A 179 -21.10 4.71 2.64
CA GLU A 179 -20.89 4.41 1.19
C GLU A 179 -20.17 5.48 0.29
N GLU A 180 -19.76 5.09 -0.95
CA GLU A 180 -19.88 5.83 -2.26
C GLU A 180 -18.85 5.49 -3.40
N GLU A 181 -19.24 5.86 -4.65
CA GLU A 181 -18.92 5.41 -6.03
C GLU A 181 -17.45 5.29 -6.55
N LEU A 182 -17.30 4.52 -7.65
CA LEU A 182 -16.07 3.99 -8.28
C LEU A 182 -15.57 4.74 -9.53
N VAL A 183 -14.27 4.59 -9.83
CA VAL A 183 -13.59 4.98 -11.09
C VAL A 183 -12.95 3.73 -11.71
N GLU A 184 -13.06 3.57 -13.04
CA GLU A 184 -12.63 2.36 -13.76
C GLU A 184 -11.10 2.10 -13.77
N PRO A 185 -10.67 0.82 -13.78
CA PRO A 185 -9.27 0.43 -13.76
C PRO A 185 -8.54 0.71 -15.10
N SER A 186 -7.21 0.79 -15.00
CA SER A 186 -6.28 0.91 -16.13
C SER A 186 -5.44 -0.37 -16.20
N GLU A 187 -5.27 -0.94 -17.38
CA GLU A 187 -4.35 -2.07 -17.59
C GLU A 187 -2.91 -1.65 -17.22
N ALA A 188 -2.35 -2.25 -16.17
CA ALA A 188 -0.98 -2.00 -15.72
C ALA A 188 -0.24 -3.31 -15.45
N ALA A 189 1.08 -3.28 -15.64
CA ALA A 189 2.00 -4.40 -15.46
C ALA A 189 2.00 -4.95 -14.01
N PRO A 190 2.36 -6.24 -13.78
CA PRO A 190 2.38 -6.85 -12.45
C PRO A 190 3.32 -6.09 -11.49
N PRO A 191 2.98 -5.99 -10.20
CA PRO A 191 3.70 -5.14 -9.27
C PRO A 191 4.98 -5.81 -8.80
N HIS A 192 6.06 -5.02 -8.75
CA HIS A 192 7.31 -5.45 -8.15
C HIS A 192 7.27 -5.26 -6.62
N LEU A 193 7.98 -6.11 -5.87
CA LEU A 193 8.26 -5.83 -4.45
C LEU A 193 9.12 -4.59 -4.37
N LEU A 194 8.67 -3.66 -3.55
CA LEU A 194 9.33 -2.39 -3.37
C LEU A 194 10.28 -2.52 -2.18
N SER A 195 11.53 -2.12 -2.38
CA SER A 195 12.51 -2.04 -1.31
C SER A 195 12.57 -0.62 -0.72
N ALA A 196 12.75 -0.59 0.61
CA ALA A 196 13.11 0.53 1.51
C ALA A 196 12.19 1.77 1.66
N ASP A 197 11.60 2.31 0.59
CA ASP A 197 10.94 3.63 0.66
C ASP A 197 9.49 3.55 1.14
N LEU A 198 9.33 3.37 2.44
CA LEU A 198 8.02 3.23 3.09
C LEU A 198 7.16 4.51 2.98
N GLU A 199 7.78 5.68 2.90
CA GLU A 199 7.08 6.96 2.87
C GLU A 199 6.25 7.18 1.59
N PRO A 200 6.81 7.02 0.36
CA PRO A 200 6.01 6.98 -0.88
C PRO A 200 4.87 5.97 -0.85
N LEU A 201 5.09 4.80 -0.24
CA LEU A 201 4.06 3.77 -0.13
C LEU A 201 2.92 4.19 0.79
N ARG A 202 3.24 4.79 1.94
CA ARG A 202 2.24 5.36 2.85
C ARG A 202 1.44 6.48 2.18
N PHE A 203 2.08 7.34 1.38
CA PHE A 203 1.37 8.35 0.59
C PHE A 203 0.48 7.72 -0.48
N LEU A 204 0.92 6.64 -1.13
CA LEU A 204 0.09 5.93 -2.10
C LEU A 204 -1.14 5.35 -1.41
N ASN A 205 -0.97 4.63 -0.31
CA ASN A 205 -2.10 4.11 0.46
C ASN A 205 -3.04 5.24 0.90
N SER A 206 -2.51 6.35 1.41
CA SER A 206 -3.30 7.53 1.79
C SER A 206 -4.09 8.10 0.60
N ALA A 207 -3.48 8.20 -0.58
CA ALA A 207 -4.14 8.66 -1.80
C ALA A 207 -5.28 7.73 -2.26
N MET A 208 -5.09 6.42 -2.13
CA MET A 208 -6.08 5.43 -2.54
C MET A 208 -7.27 5.40 -1.57
N VAL A 209 -7.03 5.60 -0.27
CA VAL A 209 -8.11 5.59 0.72
C VAL A 209 -8.86 6.92 0.84
N GLN A 210 -8.26 8.02 0.38
CA GLN A 210 -8.82 9.37 0.49
C GLN A 210 -10.09 9.56 -0.35
N ARG A 211 -11.12 10.16 0.26
CA ARG A 211 -12.41 10.49 -0.37
C ARG A 211 -12.31 11.78 -1.19
N ASP A 212 -11.71 12.80 -0.60
CA ASP A 212 -11.47 14.08 -1.27
C ASP A 212 -10.42 13.92 -2.40
N SER A 213 -10.82 14.17 -3.64
CA SER A 213 -9.94 14.00 -4.80
C SER A 213 -8.79 15.00 -4.82
N THR A 214 -8.98 16.21 -4.30
CA THR A 214 -7.93 17.22 -4.17
C THR A 214 -6.88 16.76 -3.16
N ALA A 215 -7.31 16.27 -1.99
CA ALA A 215 -6.42 15.71 -0.98
C ALA A 215 -5.70 14.44 -1.50
N ALA A 216 -6.38 13.58 -2.26
CA ALA A 216 -5.76 12.43 -2.90
C ALA A 216 -4.65 12.86 -3.88
N CYS A 217 -4.91 13.88 -4.70
CA CYS A 217 -3.90 14.45 -5.60
C CYS A 217 -2.68 14.96 -4.82
N VAL A 218 -2.87 15.64 -3.68
CA VAL A 218 -1.75 16.10 -2.84
C VAL A 218 -0.84 14.95 -2.39
N TYR A 219 -1.42 13.81 -1.97
CA TYR A 219 -0.62 12.64 -1.61
C TYR A 219 0.15 12.07 -2.82
N LEU A 220 -0.49 11.98 -3.99
CA LEU A 220 0.17 11.52 -5.22
C LEU A 220 1.31 12.45 -5.64
N TYR A 221 1.12 13.76 -5.45
CA TYR A 221 2.17 14.75 -5.67
C TYR A 221 3.37 14.55 -4.76
N ARG A 222 3.16 14.22 -3.48
CA ARG A 222 4.28 13.94 -2.56
C ARG A 222 5.14 12.77 -3.03
N ILE A 223 4.54 11.75 -3.65
CA ILE A 223 5.28 10.62 -4.26
C ILE A 223 6.12 11.13 -5.43
N ILE A 224 5.54 11.94 -6.31
CA ILE A 224 6.23 12.51 -7.47
C ILE A 224 7.37 13.42 -7.02
N GLU A 225 7.15 14.31 -6.04
CA GLU A 225 8.19 15.19 -5.48
C GLU A 225 9.32 14.38 -4.83
N TYR A 226 8.97 13.34 -4.06
CA TYR A 226 9.95 12.44 -3.44
C TYR A 226 10.90 11.86 -4.49
N TYR A 227 10.38 11.20 -5.53
CA TYR A 227 11.21 10.60 -6.57
C TYR A 227 11.84 11.61 -7.55
N ALA A 228 11.22 12.78 -7.75
CA ALA A 228 11.81 13.85 -8.55
C ALA A 228 13.11 14.36 -7.91
N PHE A 229 13.20 14.38 -6.58
CA PHE A 229 14.44 14.67 -5.88
C PHE A 229 15.52 13.62 -6.17
N PHE A 230 15.18 12.33 -6.15
CA PHE A 230 16.12 11.25 -6.46
C PHE A 230 16.58 11.22 -7.92
N ALA A 231 15.82 11.78 -8.86
CA ALA A 231 16.31 12.00 -10.22
C ALA A 231 17.58 12.88 -10.28
N ASN A 232 17.86 13.66 -9.22
CA ASN A 232 19.08 14.45 -9.08
C ASN A 232 20.22 13.69 -8.38
N ALA A 233 19.95 12.54 -7.75
CA ALA A 233 20.95 11.79 -6.99
C ALA A 233 22.15 11.37 -7.84
N GLY A 234 21.93 11.06 -9.12
CA GLY A 234 23.01 10.81 -10.09
C GLY A 234 23.94 12.02 -10.26
N GLN A 235 23.37 13.22 -10.41
CA GLN A 235 24.14 14.46 -10.53
C GLN A 235 24.87 14.81 -9.23
N MET A 236 24.23 14.60 -8.08
CA MET A 236 24.85 14.77 -6.77
C MET A 236 26.02 13.79 -6.58
N SER A 237 25.86 12.54 -7.00
CA SER A 237 26.92 11.53 -6.97
C SER A 237 28.08 11.91 -7.89
N THR A 238 27.81 12.35 -9.12
CA THR A 238 28.86 12.84 -10.04
C THR A 238 29.60 14.03 -9.43
N LEU A 239 28.89 15.01 -8.87
CA LEU A 239 29.50 16.16 -8.19
C LEU A 239 30.35 15.76 -6.99
N ARG A 240 29.91 14.77 -6.21
CA ARG A 240 30.64 14.26 -5.04
C ARG A 240 31.96 13.59 -5.42
N HIS A 241 32.01 12.95 -6.59
CA HIS A 241 33.21 12.26 -7.07
C HIS A 241 34.08 13.12 -8.00
N ASP A 242 33.65 14.35 -8.30
CA ASP A 242 34.41 15.29 -9.12
C ASP A 242 35.54 15.93 -8.31
N LYS A 243 36.75 15.37 -8.44
CA LYS A 243 37.95 15.87 -7.77
C LYS A 243 38.41 17.25 -8.23
N SER A 244 37.83 17.80 -9.30
CA SER A 244 38.15 19.14 -9.79
C SER A 244 37.35 20.25 -9.11
N VAL A 245 36.33 19.89 -8.31
CA VAL A 245 35.44 20.83 -7.64
C VAL A 245 35.88 21.01 -6.19
N SER A 246 36.07 22.26 -5.77
CA SER A 246 36.35 22.57 -4.35
C SER A 246 35.12 22.35 -3.46
N ASP A 247 35.29 22.14 -2.16
CA ASP A 247 34.16 21.97 -1.22
C ASP A 247 33.16 23.15 -1.24
N THR A 248 33.66 24.37 -1.48
CA THR A 248 32.84 25.57 -1.60
C THR A 248 32.03 25.59 -2.89
N GLU A 249 32.61 25.15 -4.01
CA GLU A 249 31.90 25.01 -5.27
C GLU A 249 30.92 23.84 -5.25
N PHE A 250 31.26 22.73 -4.59
CA PHE A 250 30.35 21.61 -4.37
C PHE A 250 29.11 22.09 -3.60
N SER A 251 29.30 22.80 -2.50
CA SER A 251 28.20 23.36 -1.69
C SER A 251 27.34 24.33 -2.51
N ARG A 252 27.95 25.20 -3.33
CA ARG A 252 27.23 26.13 -4.20
C ARG A 252 26.43 25.39 -5.28
N LYS A 253 27.04 24.43 -5.98
CA LYS A 253 26.38 23.64 -7.02
C LYS A 253 25.24 22.78 -6.46
N MET A 254 25.40 22.28 -5.24
CA MET A 254 24.34 21.58 -4.49
C MET A 254 23.17 22.52 -4.19
N LEU A 255 23.43 23.72 -3.65
CA LEU A 255 22.38 24.70 -3.38
C LEU A 255 21.66 25.14 -4.66
N ASP A 256 22.40 25.39 -5.74
CA ASP A 256 21.82 25.74 -7.04
C ASP A 256 20.94 24.60 -7.59
N MET A 257 21.36 23.35 -7.42
CA MET A 257 20.59 22.18 -7.88
C MET A 257 19.30 21.96 -7.09
N VAL A 258 19.32 22.26 -5.78
CA VAL A 258 18.17 22.02 -4.89
C VAL A 258 17.19 23.19 -4.89
N PHE A 259 17.66 24.43 -4.96
CA PHE A 259 16.84 25.61 -4.66
C PHE A 259 16.58 26.56 -5.85
N LYS A 260 17.36 26.47 -6.94
CA LYS A 260 17.25 27.46 -8.02
C LYS A 260 16.14 27.15 -9.03
N ASP A 261 15.77 25.88 -9.17
CA ASP A 261 14.78 25.44 -10.14
C ASP A 261 13.88 24.33 -9.54
N GLU A 262 12.79 24.74 -8.90
CA GLU A 262 11.79 23.82 -8.35
C GLU A 262 11.06 23.01 -9.44
N ARG A 263 11.05 23.49 -10.69
CA ARG A 263 10.33 22.85 -11.80
C ARG A 263 11.15 21.73 -12.43
N ALA A 264 12.45 21.94 -12.58
CA ALA A 264 13.33 21.02 -13.30
C ALA A 264 13.31 19.57 -12.80
N PRO A 265 13.29 19.27 -11.48
CA PRO A 265 13.19 17.90 -10.99
C PRO A 265 11.94 17.17 -11.50
N ILE A 266 10.78 17.84 -11.46
CA ILE A 266 9.50 17.30 -11.93
C ILE A 266 9.57 17.06 -13.45
N TYR A 267 10.09 18.03 -14.21
CA TYR A 267 10.24 17.88 -15.66
C TYR A 267 11.16 16.71 -16.03
N ARG A 268 12.27 16.51 -15.31
CA ARG A 268 13.16 15.37 -15.53
C ARG A 268 12.48 14.03 -15.25
N LEU A 269 11.75 13.94 -14.13
CA LEU A 269 10.98 12.74 -13.79
C LEU A 269 9.93 12.44 -14.86
N VAL A 270 9.14 13.44 -15.26
CA VAL A 270 8.10 13.29 -16.30
C VAL A 270 8.73 12.86 -17.63
N ASN A 271 9.84 13.48 -18.05
CA ASN A 271 10.55 13.06 -19.27
C ASN A 271 11.07 11.62 -19.19
N THR A 272 11.39 11.12 -18.00
CA THR A 272 11.89 9.75 -17.81
C THR A 272 10.78 8.71 -17.81
N LEU A 273 9.61 9.04 -17.24
CA LEU A 273 8.54 8.07 -16.97
C LEU A 273 7.32 8.17 -17.89
N ALA A 274 7.11 9.32 -18.54
CA ALA A 274 5.95 9.52 -19.40
C ALA A 274 6.14 8.83 -20.75
N ASP A 275 5.20 7.96 -21.08
CA ASP A 275 5.10 7.31 -22.39
C ASP A 275 3.89 7.87 -23.16
N ARG A 276 3.70 7.37 -24.37
CA ARG A 276 2.60 7.82 -25.22
C ARG A 276 1.22 7.56 -24.60
N PRO A 277 0.91 6.36 -24.06
CA PRO A 277 -0.35 6.10 -23.35
C PRO A 277 -0.69 7.11 -22.25
N LEU A 278 0.26 7.43 -21.35
CA LEU A 278 0.02 8.39 -20.27
C LEU A 278 -0.26 9.80 -20.82
N LEU A 279 0.52 10.22 -21.83
CA LEU A 279 0.36 11.53 -22.45
C LEU A 279 -0.97 11.67 -23.20
N ASP A 280 -1.39 10.63 -23.93
CA ASP A 280 -2.69 10.61 -24.61
C ASP A 280 -3.84 10.63 -23.61
N ARG A 281 -3.73 9.90 -22.49
CA ARG A 281 -4.71 9.95 -21.40
C ARG A 281 -4.83 11.36 -20.81
N GLY A 282 -3.72 12.06 -20.63
CA GLY A 282 -3.71 13.43 -20.16
C GLY A 282 -4.46 14.39 -21.09
N VAL A 283 -4.35 14.21 -22.41
CA VAL A 283 -5.11 14.99 -23.40
C VAL A 283 -6.59 14.63 -23.35
N THR A 284 -6.94 13.34 -23.29
CA THR A 284 -8.32 12.87 -23.20
C THR A 284 -9.04 13.42 -21.96
N LEU A 285 -8.34 13.45 -20.83
CA LEU A 285 -8.85 14.03 -19.57
C LEU A 285 -8.75 15.57 -19.53
N ARG A 286 -8.24 16.19 -20.60
CA ARG A 286 -8.08 17.65 -20.73
C ARG A 286 -7.27 18.28 -19.59
N VAL A 287 -6.29 17.55 -19.07
CA VAL A 287 -5.35 18.08 -18.06
C VAL A 287 -4.09 18.68 -18.70
N ILE A 288 -3.82 18.32 -19.96
CA ILE A 288 -2.73 18.88 -20.78
C ILE A 288 -3.23 19.25 -22.18
N ALA A 289 -2.57 20.22 -22.82
CA ALA A 289 -2.95 20.72 -24.14
C ALA A 289 -2.36 19.91 -25.30
N ALA A 290 -1.20 19.27 -25.08
CA ALA A 290 -0.51 18.49 -26.09
C ALA A 290 0.13 17.23 -25.47
N PRO A 291 0.21 16.10 -26.20
CA PRO A 291 0.74 14.84 -25.70
C PRO A 291 2.27 14.86 -25.70
N THR A 292 2.85 15.75 -24.89
CA THR A 292 4.29 15.94 -24.74
C THR A 292 4.65 15.98 -23.26
N ALA A 293 5.82 15.43 -22.90
CA ALA A 293 6.30 15.44 -21.52
C ALA A 293 6.49 16.85 -20.97
N SER A 294 6.88 17.82 -21.80
CA SER A 294 6.96 19.24 -21.41
C SER A 294 5.60 19.81 -21.02
N SER A 295 4.55 19.54 -21.80
CA SER A 295 3.19 20.00 -21.47
C SER A 295 2.68 19.36 -20.18
N LEU A 296 3.00 18.08 -19.95
CA LEU A 296 2.63 17.38 -18.72
C LEU A 296 3.39 17.92 -17.50
N GLY A 297 4.70 18.13 -17.60
CA GLY A 297 5.51 18.71 -16.53
C GLY A 297 5.04 20.10 -16.11
N GLU A 298 4.70 20.95 -17.09
CA GLU A 298 4.18 22.31 -16.85
C GLU A 298 2.82 22.28 -16.15
N ALA A 299 1.91 21.46 -16.65
CA ALA A 299 0.56 21.34 -16.11
C ALA A 299 0.57 20.75 -14.69
N ILE A 300 1.42 19.73 -14.44
CA ILE A 300 1.62 19.14 -13.11
C ILE A 300 2.10 20.19 -12.10
N TYR A 301 3.11 20.98 -12.46
CA TYR A 301 3.63 22.04 -11.59
C TYR A 301 2.57 23.13 -11.32
N SER A 302 1.84 23.52 -12.37
CA SER A 302 0.80 24.56 -12.27
C SER A 302 -0.37 24.10 -11.40
N PHE A 303 -0.86 22.86 -11.59
CA PHE A 303 -1.95 22.29 -10.79
C PHE A 303 -1.54 22.13 -9.33
N ARG A 304 -0.32 21.65 -9.06
CA ARG A 304 0.24 21.57 -7.70
C ARG A 304 0.22 22.93 -7.01
N ASN A 305 0.67 23.99 -7.68
CA ASN A 305 0.66 25.32 -7.08
C ASN A 305 -0.77 25.85 -6.87
N ALA A 306 -1.71 25.51 -7.74
CA ALA A 306 -3.12 25.90 -7.57
C ALA A 306 -3.78 25.26 -6.33
N ILE A 307 -3.44 24.00 -6.00
CA ILE A 307 -4.03 23.27 -4.85
C ILE A 307 -3.22 23.40 -3.55
N VAL A 308 -1.90 23.69 -3.62
CA VAL A 308 -1.02 23.78 -2.43
C VAL A 308 -0.63 25.21 -2.07
N HIS A 309 -0.39 26.08 -3.07
CA HIS A 309 0.20 27.41 -2.88
C HIS A 309 -0.68 28.52 -3.43
N GLY A 310 -1.77 28.82 -2.75
CA GLY A 310 -2.58 30.01 -3.05
C GLY A 310 -1.95 31.31 -2.51
N LYS A 311 -0.70 31.59 -2.86
CA LYS A 311 -0.08 32.89 -2.55
C LYS A 311 -0.59 33.94 -3.54
N TYR A 312 -1.37 34.90 -3.05
CA TYR A 312 -1.68 36.13 -3.79
C TYR A 312 -0.36 36.78 -4.26
N GLY A 313 -0.12 36.77 -5.58
CA GLY A 313 1.07 37.38 -6.21
C GLY A 313 1.92 36.44 -7.07
N SER A 314 1.75 35.11 -7.01
CA SER A 314 2.53 34.16 -7.82
C SER A 314 1.95 33.87 -9.22
N GLY A 315 0.85 34.53 -9.59
CA GLY A 315 0.17 34.31 -10.89
C GLY A 315 -0.68 33.05 -10.96
N PHE A 316 -0.80 32.28 -9.88
CA PHE A 316 -1.66 31.10 -9.79
C PHE A 316 -2.99 31.46 -9.13
N ALA A 317 -4.10 31.06 -9.74
CA ALA A 317 -5.42 31.11 -9.10
C ALA A 317 -5.53 29.96 -8.09
N MET A 318 -5.88 30.28 -6.84
CA MET A 318 -6.13 29.26 -5.83
C MET A 318 -7.32 28.41 -6.27
N HIS A 319 -7.16 27.09 -6.20
CA HIS A 319 -8.22 26.15 -6.54
C HIS A 319 -8.98 25.73 -5.28
N SER A 320 -10.30 25.87 -5.32
CA SER A 320 -11.22 25.28 -4.35
C SER A 320 -12.36 24.65 -5.13
N ASP A 321 -12.71 23.42 -4.77
CA ASP A 321 -13.87 22.75 -5.35
C ASP A 321 -15.15 23.51 -4.94
N PRO A 322 -16.12 23.72 -5.85
CA PRO A 322 -17.42 24.23 -5.49
C PRO A 322 -18.12 23.26 -4.53
N VAL A 323 -18.81 23.78 -3.52
CA VAL A 323 -19.50 22.96 -2.52
C VAL A 323 -20.70 22.21 -3.10
N LEU A 324 -21.33 22.78 -4.14
CA LEU A 324 -22.60 22.30 -4.68
C LEU A 324 -22.49 21.63 -6.06
N GLU A 325 -21.33 21.74 -6.71
CA GLU A 325 -21.09 21.17 -8.03
C GLU A 325 -19.88 20.25 -7.97
N PRO A 326 -19.97 19.01 -8.49
CA PRO A 326 -18.81 18.13 -8.55
C PRO A 326 -17.74 18.77 -9.44
N ASN A 327 -16.63 19.17 -8.82
CA ASN A 327 -15.51 19.70 -9.57
C ASN A 327 -14.75 18.56 -10.23
N GLU A 328 -14.77 18.54 -11.55
CA GLU A 328 -14.10 17.50 -12.33
C GLU A 328 -12.57 17.69 -12.38
N LEU A 329 -11.99 18.82 -11.96
CA LEU A 329 -10.56 19.05 -12.18
C LEU A 329 -9.67 18.06 -11.42
N SER A 330 -9.81 17.97 -10.09
CA SER A 330 -9.05 17.02 -9.27
C SER A 330 -9.39 15.57 -9.61
N LEU A 331 -10.65 15.28 -9.97
CA LEU A 331 -11.08 13.97 -10.45
C LEU A 331 -10.35 13.56 -11.75
N ARG A 332 -10.18 14.49 -12.70
CA ARG A 332 -9.45 14.26 -13.96
C ARG A 332 -7.94 14.13 -13.74
N TRP A 333 -7.38 14.84 -12.76
CA TRP A 333 -5.95 14.75 -12.44
C TRP A 333 -5.56 13.47 -11.71
N ARG A 334 -6.41 12.98 -10.80
CA ARG A 334 -6.14 11.81 -9.97
C ARG A 334 -5.61 10.59 -10.76
N PRO A 335 -6.25 10.10 -11.84
CA PRO A 335 -5.75 8.94 -12.58
C PRO A 335 -4.40 9.20 -13.27
N VAL A 336 -4.13 10.42 -13.74
CA VAL A 336 -2.85 10.79 -14.38
C VAL A 336 -1.73 10.82 -13.33
N LEU A 337 -1.99 11.42 -12.17
CA LEU A 337 -1.02 11.47 -11.07
C LEU A 337 -0.80 10.08 -10.46
N LEU A 338 -1.85 9.25 -10.36
CA LEU A 338 -1.75 7.88 -9.84
C LEU A 338 -0.88 7.02 -10.73
N GLU A 339 -1.08 7.08 -12.04
CA GLU A 339 -0.26 6.34 -13.01
C GLU A 339 1.20 6.80 -12.95
N LEU A 340 1.45 8.12 -12.93
CA LEU A 340 2.81 8.65 -12.82
C LEU A 340 3.48 8.28 -11.50
N ALA A 341 2.75 8.32 -10.37
CA ALA A 341 3.24 7.92 -9.06
C ALA A 341 3.58 6.42 -9.01
N ASN A 342 2.73 5.55 -9.56
CA ASN A 342 3.01 4.12 -9.67
C ASN A 342 4.27 3.87 -10.49
N ARG A 343 4.42 4.52 -11.65
CA ARG A 343 5.63 4.41 -12.47
C ARG A 343 6.88 4.91 -11.75
N ALA A 344 6.76 5.98 -10.96
CA ALA A 344 7.88 6.47 -10.16
C ALA A 344 8.29 5.45 -9.09
N ILE A 345 7.32 4.88 -8.39
CA ILE A 345 7.52 3.80 -7.43
C ILE A 345 8.18 2.59 -8.09
N ASP A 346 7.72 2.15 -9.25
CA ASP A 346 8.26 0.95 -9.91
C ASP A 346 9.67 1.19 -10.47
N HIS A 347 9.94 2.38 -11.00
CA HIS A 347 11.23 2.72 -11.60
C HIS A 347 12.32 3.03 -10.57
N PHE A 348 11.97 3.70 -9.47
CA PHE A 348 12.93 4.18 -8.47
C PHE A 348 12.89 3.38 -7.17
N GLY A 349 11.71 2.93 -6.72
CA GLY A 349 11.52 2.19 -5.45
C GLY A 349 11.93 0.71 -5.50
N THR A 350 12.42 0.22 -6.64
CA THR A 350 13.01 -1.13 -6.79
C THR A 350 14.54 -1.12 -6.75
N ARG A 351 15.17 0.06 -6.73
CA ARG A 351 16.64 0.20 -6.71
C ARG A 351 17.14 0.23 -5.27
N SER A 352 17.50 -0.94 -4.75
CA SER A 352 18.29 -1.11 -3.52
C SER A 352 19.53 -1.93 -3.79
#